data_AF-A0A7M4A6N3-F1
#
_entry.id   AF-A0A7M4A6N3-F1
#
_cell.length_a   1.000
_cell.length_b   1.000
_cell.length_c   1.000
_cell.angle_alpha   90.00
_cell.angle_beta   90.00
_cell.angle_gamma   90.00
#
_symmetry.space_group_name_H-M   'P 1'
#
loop_
_entity.id
_entity.type
_entity.pdbx_description
1 polymer ?
#
loop_
_entity_poly.entity_id
_entity_poly.type
_entity_poly.pdbx_seq_one_letter_code
_entity_poly.pdbx_strand_id
1 'polypeptide(L)'
;RAGRNLVDHIDELANDAFEGRFDPDENYTLLTFDHEPLGRGKIIHGDGAIYQRVKFKALLFNMENNEVVDGYASEISEYGAFVRIG
;
A
#
# COMPACT_ATOMS: atom_id res chain seq x y z
N ARG A 1 11.54 13.90 21.31
CA ARG A 1 11.08 13.62 19.93
C ARG A 1 9.89 14.54 19.65
N ALA A 2 10.12 15.83 19.47
CA ALA A 2 9.09 16.83 19.23
C ALA A 2 9.64 17.78 18.18
N GLY A 3 9.11 17.73 16.96
CA GLY A 3 9.63 18.51 15.83
C GLY A 3 9.55 17.84 14.46
N ARG A 4 9.09 16.59 14.33
CA ARG A 4 8.74 16.03 13.02
C ARG A 4 7.38 16.60 12.59
N ASN A 5 7.27 16.95 11.30
CA ASN A 5 6.01 17.35 10.72
C ASN A 5 5.02 16.18 10.80
N LEU A 6 3.78 16.47 11.19
CA LEU A 6 2.73 15.46 11.30
C LEU A 6 2.47 14.78 9.96
N VAL A 7 2.59 15.54 8.86
CA VAL A 7 2.39 15.05 7.49
C VAL A 7 3.43 13.97 7.16
N ASP A 8 4.72 14.27 7.32
CA ASP A 8 5.80 13.31 7.05
C ASP A 8 5.62 11.99 7.82
N HIS A 9 5.11 12.05 9.06
CA HIS A 9 4.86 10.85 9.84
C HIS A 9 3.63 10.07 9.40
N ILE A 10 2.60 10.75 8.89
CA ILE A 10 1.44 10.10 8.26
C ILE A 10 1.90 9.35 7.01
N ASP A 11 2.76 9.97 6.20
CA ASP A 11 3.29 9.37 4.98
C ASP A 11 4.11 8.10 5.30
N GLU A 12 5.03 8.19 6.26
CA GLU A 12 5.80 7.03 6.74
C GLU A 12 4.89 5.87 7.18
N LEU A 13 3.90 6.16 8.05
CA LEU A 13 3.00 5.13 8.58
C LEU A 13 2.11 4.52 7.51
N ALA A 14 1.64 5.31 6.55
CA ALA A 14 0.80 4.82 5.48
C ALA A 14 1.58 3.94 4.50
N ASN A 15 2.80 4.35 4.13
CA ASN A 15 3.66 3.55 3.27
C ASN A 15 3.94 2.17 3.90
N ASP A 16 4.37 2.14 5.16
CA ASP A 16 4.67 0.90 5.88
C ASP A 16 3.44 -0.02 6.07
N ALA A 17 2.25 0.58 6.20
CA ALA A 17 1.02 -0.16 6.43
C ALA A 17 0.47 -0.81 5.16
N PHE A 18 0.57 -0.14 4.00
CA PHE A 18 -0.17 -0.53 2.79
C PHE A 18 0.72 -1.00 1.64
N GLU A 19 1.92 -0.46 1.45
CA GLU A 19 2.74 -0.80 0.29
C GLU A 19 3.26 -2.23 0.33
N GLY A 20 3.34 -2.85 -0.84
CA GLY A 20 3.84 -4.21 -1.03
C GLY A 20 2.90 -5.31 -0.54
N ARG A 21 1.61 -5.00 -0.34
CA ARG A 21 0.60 -5.93 0.17
C ARG A 21 -0.55 -6.12 -0.80
N PHE A 22 -1.15 -7.31 -0.74
CA PHE A 22 -2.43 -7.60 -1.37
C PHE A 22 -3.58 -7.22 -0.45
N ASP A 23 -4.61 -6.59 -1.02
CA ASP A 23 -5.89 -6.39 -0.34
C ASP A 23 -6.79 -7.65 -0.48
N PRO A 24 -7.96 -7.71 0.21
CA PRO A 24 -8.89 -8.83 0.11
C PRO A 24 -9.49 -9.06 -1.28
N ASP A 25 -9.40 -8.08 -2.18
CA ASP A 25 -9.89 -8.13 -3.56
C ASP A 25 -8.77 -8.46 -4.56
N GLU A 26 -7.63 -8.95 -4.06
CA GLU A 26 -6.43 -9.34 -4.84
C GLU A 26 -5.71 -8.18 -5.56
N ASN A 27 -5.94 -6.93 -5.17
CA ASN A 27 -5.15 -5.81 -5.70
C ASN A 27 -3.83 -5.68 -4.94
N TYR A 28 -2.74 -5.55 -5.68
CA TYR A 28 -1.41 -5.32 -5.13
C TYR A 28 -1.14 -3.81 -4.99
N THR A 29 -0.87 -3.34 -3.77
CA THR A 29 -0.59 -1.91 -3.54
C THR A 29 0.88 -1.60 -3.83
N LEU A 30 1.13 -0.80 -4.87
CA LEU A 30 2.47 -0.40 -5.29
C LEU A 30 2.99 0.82 -4.54
N LEU A 31 2.14 1.85 -4.41
CA LEU A 31 2.52 3.14 -3.87
C LEU A 31 1.31 3.81 -3.23
N THR A 32 1.48 4.43 -2.07
CA THR A 32 0.50 5.37 -1.51
C THR A 32 1.00 6.80 -1.56
N PHE A 33 0.12 7.74 -1.88
CA PHE A 33 0.47 9.15 -2.03
C PHE A 33 -0.72 10.06 -1.75
N ASP A 34 -0.45 11.37 -1.61
CA ASP A 34 -1.48 12.40 -1.38
C ASP A 34 -2.28 12.15 -0.08
N HIS A 35 -1.57 12.00 1.04
CA HIS A 35 -2.15 11.69 2.34
C HIS A 35 -2.73 12.95 3.00
N GLU A 36 -4.05 12.97 3.14
CA GLU A 36 -4.81 14.07 3.71
C GLU A 36 -5.47 13.65 5.04
N PRO A 37 -5.11 14.27 6.19
CA PRO A 37 -5.79 14.02 7.45
C PRO A 37 -7.23 14.55 7.42
N LEU A 38 -8.19 13.66 7.71
CA LEU A 38 -9.60 13.99 7.77
C LEU A 38 -10.05 14.35 9.20
N GLY A 39 -10.27 15.65 9.42
CA GLY A 39 -10.76 16.16 10.69
C GLY A 39 -9.75 15.99 11.84
N ARG A 40 -10.24 16.07 13.07
CA ARG A 40 -9.39 15.93 14.27
C ARG A 40 -9.19 14.47 14.65
N GLY A 41 -7.94 14.09 14.91
CA GLY A 41 -7.59 12.82 15.50
C GLY A 41 -8.25 12.61 16.88
N LYS A 42 -8.56 11.35 17.19
CA LYS A 42 -9.20 10.95 18.44
C LYS A 42 -8.20 10.24 19.34
N ILE A 43 -8.25 10.53 20.62
CA ILE A 43 -7.46 9.80 21.63
C ILE A 43 -8.39 8.77 22.27
N ILE A 44 -7.95 7.51 22.30
CA ILE A 44 -8.66 6.44 22.99
C ILE A 44 -8.10 6.32 24.41
N HIS A 45 -8.99 6.36 25.40
CA HIS A 45 -8.61 6.22 26.80
C HIS A 45 -7.96 4.84 27.03
N GLY A 46 -6.76 4.83 27.64
CA GLY A 46 -6.01 3.62 27.95
C GLY A 46 -4.88 3.26 26.97
N ASP A 47 -4.86 3.86 25.77
CA ASP A 47 -3.85 3.55 24.73
C ASP A 47 -2.88 4.73 24.48
N GLY A 48 -3.27 5.97 24.83
CA GLY A 48 -2.41 7.15 24.69
C GLY A 48 -2.03 7.54 23.25
N ALA A 49 -2.38 6.70 22.27
CA ALA A 49 -2.20 6.93 20.86
C ALA A 49 -3.26 7.88 20.29
N ILE A 50 -2.90 8.58 19.21
CA ILE A 50 -3.80 9.43 18.43
C ILE A 50 -4.23 8.65 17.20
N TYR A 51 -5.53 8.41 17.08
CA TYR A 51 -6.15 7.79 15.91
C TYR A 51 -6.61 8.88 14.95
N GLN A 52 -5.82 9.10 13.90
CA GLN A 52 -6.13 10.05 12.83
C GLN A 52 -6.73 9.30 11.64
N ARG A 53 -7.91 9.74 11.19
CA ARG A 53 -8.42 9.29 9.90
C ARG A 53 -7.65 10.00 8.79
N VAL A 54 -7.22 9.25 7.80
CA VAL A 54 -6.47 9.77 6.65
C VAL A 54 -7.15 9.28 5.38
N LYS A 55 -7.26 10.18 4.40
CA LYS A 55 -7.63 9.85 3.02
C LYS A 55 -6.35 9.91 2.20
N PHE A 56 -6.12 8.93 1.35
CA PHE A 56 -4.95 8.91 0.48
C PHE A 56 -5.33 8.31 -0.88
N LYS A 57 -4.44 8.45 -1.86
CA LYS A 57 -4.51 7.76 -3.14
C LYS A 57 -3.52 6.60 -3.15
N ALA A 58 -3.91 5.51 -3.80
CA ALA A 58 -3.06 4.35 -3.97
C ALA A 58 -2.93 4.03 -5.47
N LEU A 59 -1.71 3.72 -5.89
CA LEU A 59 -1.45 3.04 -7.15
C LEU A 59 -1.56 1.54 -6.90
N LEU A 60 -2.53 0.91 -7.54
CA LEU A 60 -2.80 -0.51 -7.41
C LEU A 60 -2.40 -1.21 -8.71
N PHE A 61 -1.87 -2.43 -8.57
CA PHE A 61 -1.66 -3.36 -9.65
C PHE A 61 -2.63 -4.53 -9.48
N ASN A 62 -3.43 -4.78 -10.50
CA ASN A 62 -4.36 -5.89 -10.56
C ASN A 62 -4.33 -6.50 -11.96
N MET A 63 -4.68 -7.77 -12.05
CA MET A 63 -4.73 -8.52 -13.32
C MET A 63 -6.18 -8.87 -13.61
N GLU A 64 -6.64 -8.59 -14.83
CA GLU A 64 -7.96 -9.02 -15.27
C GLU A 64 -7.93 -10.43 -15.87
N ASN A 65 -9.06 -11.13 -15.79
CA ASN A 65 -9.17 -12.45 -16.37
C ASN A 65 -9.12 -12.35 -17.91
N ASN A 66 -8.24 -13.13 -18.52
CA ASN A 66 -7.91 -13.08 -19.96
C ASN A 66 -7.23 -11.79 -20.41
N GLU A 67 -6.58 -11.06 -19.50
CA GLU A 67 -5.72 -9.94 -19.86
C GLU A 67 -4.47 -10.42 -20.62
N VAL A 68 -4.07 -9.66 -21.65
CA VAL A 68 -2.85 -9.92 -22.42
C VAL A 68 -1.78 -8.95 -21.94
N VAL A 69 -0.70 -9.49 -21.37
CA VAL A 69 0.43 -8.71 -20.83
C VAL A 69 1.76 -9.21 -21.37
N ASP A 70 2.73 -8.30 -21.44
CA ASP A 70 4.12 -8.63 -21.74
C ASP A 70 4.87 -9.00 -20.44
N GLY A 71 5.76 -9.99 -20.51
CA GLY A 71 6.56 -10.42 -19.37
C GLY A 71 7.82 -11.17 -19.79
N TYR A 72 8.72 -11.37 -18.82
CA TYR A 72 10.00 -12.06 -19.04
C TYR A 72 10.03 -13.38 -18.28
N ALA A 73 10.42 -14.47 -18.94
CA ALA A 73 10.60 -15.76 -18.28
C ALA A 73 11.77 -15.69 -17.29
N SER A 74 11.49 -15.81 -16.00
CA SER A 74 12.51 -15.77 -14.94
C SER A 74 13.04 -17.15 -14.59
N GLU A 75 12.19 -18.19 -14.67
CA GLU A 75 12.56 -19.56 -14.34
C GLU A 75 11.74 -20.54 -15.18
N ILE A 76 12.40 -21.61 -15.63
CA ILE A 76 11.78 -22.68 -16.41
C ILE A 76 11.98 -24.00 -15.66
N SER A 77 10.88 -24.68 -15.38
CA SER A 77 10.83 -25.97 -14.70
C SER A 77 10.11 -26.99 -15.58
N GLU A 78 10.19 -28.27 -15.24
CA GLU A 78 9.49 -29.34 -15.96
C GLU A 78 7.96 -29.16 -15.90
N TYR A 79 7.45 -28.43 -14.92
CA TYR A 79 6.01 -28.22 -14.70
C TYR A 79 5.48 -26.89 -15.27
N GLY A 80 6.34 -26.04 -15.84
CA GLY A 80 5.94 -24.74 -16.37
C GLY A 80 7.03 -23.68 -16.32
N ALA A 81 6.65 -22.45 -16.64
CA ALA A 81 7.53 -21.29 -16.61
C ALA A 81 6.98 -20.21 -15.69
N PHE A 82 7.84 -19.64 -14.86
CA PHE A 82 7.53 -18.44 -14.08
C PHE A 82 7.85 -17.22 -14.94
N VAL A 83 6.85 -16.37 -15.14
CA VAL A 83 6.95 -15.14 -15.93
C VAL A 83 6.88 -13.96 -14.97
N ARG A 84 7.89 -13.10 -15.03
CA ARG A 84 7.94 -11.85 -14.29
C ARG A 84 7.23 -10.76 -15.09
N ILE A 85 6.24 -10.14 -14.45
CA ILE A 85 5.49 -8.99 -14.93
C ILE A 85 5.74 -7.89 -13.90
N GLY A 86 6.59 -6.92 -14.22
CA GLY A 86 7.14 -5.94 -13.27
C GLY A 86 8.62 -6.13 -12.93
#